data_AF-A0AB40C3X0-F1
#
_entry.id   AF-A0AB40C3X0-F1
#
_cell.length_a   1.000
_cell.length_b   1.000
_cell.length_c   1.000
_cell.angle_alpha   90.00
_cell.angle_beta   90.00
_cell.angle_gamma   90.00
#
_symmetry.space_group_name_H-M   'P 1'
#
loop_
_entity.id
_entity.type
_entity.pdbx_description
1 polymer ?
#
loop_
_entity_poly.entity_id
_entity_poly.type
_entity_poly.pdbx_seq_one_letter_code
_entity_poly.pdbx_strand_id
1 'polypeptide(L)'
;MPPECRSGLITPKSMIFGLGYMIRDLVSGRQIPQDHEMLEMVVGKQIPIRPDSRLKGEYSAEDATALLELASQCMRHKPNDRPTIKDVIATLAQVQSNAAGPSDAGDSEGT
;
A
#
# COMPACT_ATOMS: atom_id res chain seq x y z
N MET A 1 -14.14 4.54 -5.35
CA MET A 1 -14.35 5.95 -4.96
C MET A 1 -14.77 6.07 -3.49
N PRO A 2 -14.21 6.99 -2.68
CA PRO A 2 -14.60 7.20 -1.28
C PRO A 2 -16.10 7.54 -1.16
N PRO A 3 -16.82 7.04 -0.13
CA PRO A 3 -18.25 7.30 0.04
C PRO A 3 -18.60 8.80 0.07
N GLU A 4 -17.80 9.61 0.75
CA GLU A 4 -18.02 11.05 0.90
C GLU A 4 -17.88 11.84 -0.42
N CYS A 5 -17.13 11.31 -1.39
CA CYS A 5 -17.01 11.94 -2.69
C CYS A 5 -18.32 11.83 -3.48
N ARG A 6 -19.22 10.88 -3.14
CA ARG A 6 -20.53 10.73 -3.81
C ARG A 6 -21.43 11.93 -3.54
N SER A 7 -21.27 12.56 -2.38
CA SER A 7 -21.93 13.81 -2.01
C SER A 7 -21.14 15.06 -2.43
N GLY A 8 -20.10 14.92 -3.25
CA GLY A 8 -19.24 16.03 -3.70
C GLY A 8 -18.25 16.53 -2.64
N LEU A 9 -18.10 15.83 -1.51
CA LEU A 9 -17.17 16.23 -0.45
C LEU A 9 -15.78 15.67 -0.71
N ILE A 10 -14.84 16.54 -1.04
CA ILE A 10 -13.41 16.22 -1.18
C ILE A 10 -12.68 16.69 0.07
N THR A 11 -12.05 15.75 0.76
CA THR A 11 -11.28 15.94 1.98
C THR A 11 -9.86 15.37 1.84
N PRO A 12 -8.93 15.73 2.74
CA PRO A 12 -7.67 15.03 2.85
C PRO A 12 -7.83 13.52 3.05
N LYS A 13 -8.86 13.09 3.79
CA LYS A 13 -9.13 11.66 4.03
C LYS A 13 -9.59 10.92 2.77
N SER A 14 -10.29 11.57 1.84
CA SER A 14 -10.60 10.97 0.53
C SER A 14 -9.35 10.78 -0.33
N MET A 15 -8.35 11.65 -0.21
CA MET A 15 -7.05 11.42 -0.87
C MET A 15 -6.32 10.21 -0.28
N ILE A 16 -6.34 10.04 1.05
CA ILE A 16 -5.79 8.86 1.72
C ILE A 16 -6.44 7.57 1.20
N PHE A 17 -7.77 7.57 1.01
CA PHE A 17 -8.46 6.42 0.43
C PHE A 17 -7.99 6.11 -0.99
N GLY A 18 -7.85 7.13 -1.85
CA GLY A 18 -7.30 6.96 -3.19
C GLY A 18 -5.86 6.42 -3.19
N LEU A 19 -5.04 6.87 -2.24
CA LEU A 19 -3.68 6.35 -2.04
C LEU A 19 -3.68 4.87 -1.67
N GLY A 20 -4.61 4.42 -0.84
CA GLY A 20 -4.76 2.99 -0.53
C GLY A 20 -5.01 2.12 -1.76
N TYR A 21 -5.84 2.60 -2.70
CA TYR A 21 -6.03 1.92 -3.99
C TYR A 21 -4.74 1.87 -4.80
N MET A 22 -4.01 2.99 -4.88
CA MET A 22 -2.74 3.03 -5.61
C MET A 22 -1.69 2.08 -5.02
N ILE A 23 -1.55 2.02 -3.70
CA ILE A 23 -0.61 1.10 -3.03
C ILE A 23 -1.00 -0.35 -3.33
N ARG A 24 -2.28 -0.71 -3.20
CA ARG A 24 -2.76 -2.06 -3.52
C ARG A 24 -2.50 -2.44 -4.99
N ASP A 25 -2.80 -1.54 -5.91
CA ASP A 25 -2.66 -1.79 -7.35
C ASP A 25 -1.17 -1.90 -7.74
N LEU A 26 -0.30 -1.11 -7.12
CA LEU A 26 1.15 -1.20 -7.29
C LEU A 26 1.70 -2.53 -6.77
N VAL A 27 1.34 -2.94 -5.54
CA VAL A 27 1.81 -4.20 -4.96
C VAL A 27 1.30 -5.40 -5.74
N SER A 28 0.06 -5.35 -6.23
CA SER A 28 -0.54 -6.47 -6.99
C SER A 28 -0.18 -6.49 -8.48
N GLY A 29 0.36 -5.40 -9.01
CA GLY A 29 0.63 -5.23 -10.45
C GLY A 29 -0.64 -5.20 -11.30
N ARG A 30 -1.81 -5.01 -10.68
CA ARG A 30 -3.11 -5.04 -11.33
C ARG A 30 -3.89 -3.78 -11.00
N GLN A 31 -4.41 -3.14 -12.04
CA GLN A 31 -5.44 -2.14 -11.85
C GLN A 31 -6.76 -2.87 -11.61
N ILE A 32 -7.16 -3.01 -10.35
CA ILE A 32 -8.46 -3.64 -10.04
C ILE A 32 -9.54 -2.56 -10.17
N PRO A 33 -10.56 -2.74 -11.02
CA PRO A 33 -11.64 -1.77 -11.21
C PRO A 33 -12.25 -1.35 -9.87
N GLN A 34 -12.60 -0.06 -9.74
CA GLN A 34 -13.16 0.51 -8.51
C GLN A 34 -14.60 0.06 -8.20
N ASP A 35 -15.13 -0.93 -8.92
CA ASP A 35 -16.49 -1.40 -8.76
C ASP A 35 -16.66 -2.10 -7.40
N HIS A 36 -17.68 -1.65 -6.68
CA HIS A 36 -17.97 -2.03 -5.29
C HIS A 36 -18.07 -3.55 -5.09
N GLU A 37 -18.46 -4.31 -6.11
CA GLU A 37 -18.63 -5.76 -6.03
C GLU A 37 -17.31 -6.54 -5.97
N MET A 38 -16.24 -6.07 -6.62
CA MET A 38 -14.94 -6.77 -6.57
C MET A 38 -14.15 -6.45 -5.30
N LEU A 39 -14.38 -5.29 -4.66
CA LEU A 39 -13.73 -4.94 -3.40
C LEU A 39 -14.27 -5.80 -2.24
N GLU A 40 -15.59 -5.97 -2.16
CA GLU A 40 -16.24 -6.89 -1.20
C GLU A 40 -15.77 -8.33 -1.40
N MET A 41 -15.48 -8.73 -2.63
CA MET A 41 -14.96 -10.06 -2.94
C MET A 41 -13.49 -10.25 -2.49
N VAL A 42 -12.68 -9.19 -2.42
CA VAL A 42 -11.29 -9.24 -1.90
C VAL A 42 -11.26 -9.19 -0.36
N VAL A 43 -12.22 -8.50 0.25
CA VAL A 43 -12.33 -8.43 1.72
C VAL A 43 -13.02 -9.67 2.30
N GLY A 44 -13.94 -10.30 1.55
CA GLY A 44 -14.71 -11.47 1.97
C GLY A 44 -14.25 -12.84 1.44
N LYS A 45 -13.50 -12.89 0.33
CA LYS A 45 -12.79 -14.09 -0.12
C LYS A 45 -11.31 -13.76 -0.15
N GLN A 46 -10.50 -14.64 0.43
CA GLN A 46 -9.05 -14.63 0.33
C GLN A 46 -8.64 -14.82 -1.14
N ILE A 47 -8.78 -13.79 -1.97
CA ILE A 47 -8.09 -13.73 -3.24
C ILE A 47 -6.65 -13.43 -2.84
N PRO A 48 -5.72 -14.39 -2.92
CA PRO A 48 -4.34 -14.12 -2.57
C PRO A 48 -3.85 -13.00 -3.50
N ILE A 49 -3.62 -11.82 -2.92
CA ILE A 49 -3.01 -10.72 -3.64
C ILE A 49 -1.59 -11.19 -3.94
N ARG A 50 -1.39 -11.67 -5.17
CA ARG A 50 -0.07 -12.10 -5.60
C ARG A 50 0.76 -10.84 -5.83
N PRO A 51 1.90 -10.68 -5.15
CA PRO A 51 2.77 -9.54 -5.41
C PRO A 51 3.16 -9.51 -6.90
N ASP A 52 3.29 -8.30 -7.45
CA ASP A 52 3.67 -8.09 -8.84
C ASP A 52 5.01 -8.78 -9.09
N SER A 53 5.02 -9.76 -9.98
CA SER A 53 6.24 -10.48 -10.33
C SER A 53 7.31 -9.58 -10.94
N ARG A 54 6.95 -8.39 -11.45
CA ARG A 54 7.89 -7.37 -11.94
C ARG A 54 8.64 -6.66 -10.82
N LEU A 55 8.14 -6.72 -9.59
CA LEU A 55 8.74 -6.09 -8.42
C LEU A 55 9.51 -7.10 -7.55
N LYS A 56 9.79 -8.29 -8.11
CA LYS A 56 10.56 -9.33 -7.41
C LYS A 56 11.99 -8.84 -7.16
N GLY A 57 12.37 -8.76 -5.88
CA GLY A 57 13.69 -8.28 -5.44
C GLY A 57 13.72 -6.81 -5.01
N GLU A 58 12.66 -6.05 -5.29
CA GLU A 58 12.55 -4.63 -4.89
C GLU A 58 12.00 -4.45 -3.47
N TYR A 59 11.26 -5.45 -2.97
CA TYR A 59 10.77 -5.48 -1.60
C TYR A 59 10.61 -6.93 -1.10
N SER A 60 10.70 -7.10 0.21
CA SER A 60 10.47 -8.38 0.88
C SER A 60 8.99 -8.77 0.91
N ALA A 61 8.68 -10.03 1.21
CA ALA A 61 7.29 -10.46 1.38
C ALA A 61 6.63 -9.78 2.59
N GLU A 62 7.43 -9.48 3.61
CA GLU A 62 7.06 -8.76 4.81
C GLU A 62 6.70 -7.31 4.48
N ASP A 63 7.53 -6.62 3.68
CA ASP A 63 7.26 -5.26 3.22
C ASP A 63 6.01 -5.21 2.33
N ALA A 64 5.83 -6.19 1.44
CA ALA A 64 4.61 -6.31 0.63
C ALA A 64 3.37 -6.45 1.52
N THR A 65 3.46 -7.25 2.58
CA THR A 65 2.38 -7.43 3.56
C THR A 65 2.09 -6.12 4.29
N ALA A 66 3.11 -5.41 4.76
CA ALA A 66 2.97 -4.12 5.42
C ALA A 66 2.31 -3.06 4.51
N LEU A 67 2.67 -3.02 3.23
CA LEU A 67 2.05 -2.14 2.24
C LEU A 67 0.58 -2.50 1.99
N LEU A 68 0.22 -3.78 1.94
CA LEU A 68 -1.17 -4.22 1.78
C LEU A 68 -2.01 -3.92 3.03
N GLU A 69 -1.44 -4.07 4.23
CA GLU A 69 -2.09 -3.66 5.47
C GLU A 69 -2.31 -2.15 5.50
N LEU A 70 -1.31 -1.35 5.14
CA LEU A 70 -1.44 0.10 5.02
C LEU A 70 -2.54 0.48 4.02
N ALA A 71 -2.57 -0.17 2.85
CA ALA A 71 -3.62 0.03 1.85
C ALA A 71 -5.02 -0.25 2.43
N SER A 72 -5.17 -1.36 3.15
CA SER A 72 -6.43 -1.72 3.83
C SER A 72 -6.88 -0.64 4.82
N GLN A 73 -5.96 -0.11 5.64
CA GLN A 73 -6.25 0.98 6.58
C GLN A 73 -6.67 2.27 5.86
N CYS A 74 -5.99 2.63 4.78
CA CYS A 74 -6.30 3.78 3.93
C CYS A 74 -7.70 3.68 3.31
N MET A 75 -8.13 2.48 2.90
CA MET A 75 -9.40 2.23 2.23
C MET A 75 -10.59 1.99 3.18
N ARG A 76 -10.43 2.22 4.49
CA ARG A 76 -11.55 2.10 5.44
C ARG A 76 -12.72 3.02 5.06
N HIS A 77 -13.94 2.52 5.21
CA HIS A 77 -15.15 3.24 4.82
C HIS A 77 -15.31 4.57 5.56
N LYS A 78 -15.15 4.55 6.90
CA LYS A 78 -15.22 5.76 7.73
C LYS A 78 -13.93 6.59 7.61
N PRO A 79 -14.01 7.89 7.26
CA PRO A 79 -12.84 8.77 7.14
C PRO A 79 -11.98 8.84 8.41
N ASN A 80 -12.60 8.78 9.58
CA ASN A 80 -11.91 8.87 10.87
C ASN A 80 -11.07 7.63 11.18
N ASP A 81 -11.44 6.47 10.64
CA ASP A 81 -10.70 5.24 10.86
C ASP A 81 -9.47 5.14 9.94
N ARG A 82 -9.39 5.99 8.90
CA ARG A 82 -8.23 6.04 8.00
C ARG A 82 -7.03 6.66 8.72
N PRO A 83 -5.79 6.26 8.42
CA PRO A 83 -4.60 6.84 9.02
C PRO A 83 -4.44 8.33 8.69
N THR A 84 -3.57 9.01 9.41
CA THR A 84 -3.12 10.36 9.02
C THR A 84 -2.05 10.25 7.93
N ILE A 85 -1.82 11.33 7.19
CA ILE A 85 -0.74 11.36 6.20
C ILE A 85 0.64 11.13 6.85
N LYS A 86 0.82 11.53 8.12
CA LYS A 86 2.06 11.29 8.87
C LYS A 86 2.28 9.80 9.11
N ASP A 87 1.24 9.08 9.51
CA ASP A 87 1.31 7.63 9.74
C ASP A 87 1.63 6.91 8.42
N VAL A 88 0.98 7.33 7.33
CA VAL A 88 1.24 6.78 5.99
C VAL A 88 2.70 6.99 5.57
N ILE A 89 3.21 8.21 5.70
CA ILE A 89 4.61 8.51 5.37
C ILE A 89 5.57 7.71 6.25
N ALA A 90 5.29 7.56 7.55
CA ALA A 90 6.13 6.79 8.46
C ALA A 90 6.23 5.31 8.05
N THR A 91 5.10 4.67 7.72
CA THR A 91 5.10 3.27 7.24
C THR A 91 5.83 3.14 5.91
N LEU A 92 5.60 4.06 4.96
CA LEU A 92 6.28 4.03 3.66
C LEU A 92 7.81 4.23 3.79
N ALA A 93 8.24 5.14 4.67
CA ALA A 93 9.66 5.38 4.94
C ALA A 93 10.34 4.13 5.54
N GLN A 94 9.65 3.43 6.44
CA GLN A 94 10.15 2.19 7.03
C GLN A 94 10.33 1.09 5.96
N VAL A 95 9.33 0.91 5.09
CA VAL A 95 9.43 -0.04 3.97
C VAL A 95 10.58 0.33 3.03
N GLN A 96 10.76 1.63 2.71
CA GLN A 96 11.85 2.09 1.86
C GLN A 96 13.22 1.84 2.49
N SER A 97 13.38 2.06 3.81
CA SER A 97 14.64 1.78 4.49
C SER A 97 14.99 0.29 4.52
N ASN A 98 13.99 -0.59 4.51
CA ASN A 98 14.23 -2.04 4.47
C ASN A 98 14.65 -2.50 3.07
N ALA A 99 14.09 -1.87 2.02
CA ALA A 99 14.43 -2.17 0.63
C ALA A 99 15.86 -1.71 0.25
N ALA A 100 16.32 -0.59 0.81
CA ALA A 100 17.71 -0.16 0.73
C ALA A 100 18.55 -0.93 1.76
N GLY A 101 18.93 -2.18 1.44
CA GLY A 101 19.87 -2.96 2.27
C GLY A 101 21.17 -2.18 2.58
N PRO A 102 21.95 -2.60 3.60
CA PRO A 102 23.17 -1.89 4.00
C PRO A 102 24.09 -1.76 2.78
N SER A 103 24.42 -0.51 2.43
CA SER A 103 25.44 -0.22 1.43
C SER A 103 26.68 -1.05 1.73
N ASP A 104 27.08 -1.85 0.75
CA ASP A 104 28.30 -2.65 0.70
C ASP A 104 29.50 -1.82 1.22
N ALA A 105 29.85 -2.00 2.49
CA ALA A 105 31.13 -1.55 3.03
C ALA A 105 32.15 -2.59 2.58
N GLY A 106 32.63 -2.43 1.35
CA GLY A 106 33.75 -3.19 0.81
C GLY A 106 34.99 -3.00 1.68
N ASP A 107 35.21 -3.95 2.57
CA ASP A 107 36.49 -4.18 3.23
C ASP A 107 37.41 -4.91 2.24
N SER A 108 38.40 -4.20 1.70
CA SER A 108 39.59 -4.78 1.08
C SER A 108 40.71 -3.74 1.02
N GLU A 109 41.42 -3.58 2.13
CA GLU A 109 42.87 -3.36 2.08
C GLU A 109 43.54 -4.50 2.86
N GLY A 110 44.08 -5.46 2.12
CA GLY A 110 44.69 -6.66 2.68
C GLY A 110 45.61 -7.35 1.68
N THR A 111 46.88 -6.91 1.71
CA THR A 111 48.12 -7.53 1.17
C THR A 111 48.53 -7.16 -0.25
#